data_AF-A0A062XUH6-F1
#
_entry.id   AF-A0A062XUH6-F1
#
_cell.length_a   1.000
_cell.length_b   1.000
_cell.length_c   1.000
_cell.angle_alpha   90.00
_cell.angle_beta   90.00
_cell.angle_gamma   90.00
#
_symmetry.space_group_name_H-M   'P 1'
#
loop_
_entity.id
_entity.type
_entity.pdbx_description
1 polymer ?
#
loop_
_entity_poly.entity_id
_entity_poly.type
_entity_poly.pdbx_seq_one_letter_code
_entity_poly.pdbx_strand_id
1 'polypeptide(L)'
;MFEELTEIRNLAAQGDLEQARALFRSRAESRVQVRGGHREWALAAEELGLFGLAEREFNLALRDDPGDVVALQHLVEFAEEKGAVERAVNLLVRLFELAPSAETALRLYTLYQEMGAEPKALELAEKCRALGIPLPRTKKFEEPAVSEEPVIPQDADLFRFLALFGGREDVYARQWFSPSKGEGGYSPVRQPLTPRELRAHLLGEVTLGVYPIRLDGTCLFAALDVDVQKSALEEARRSQALATLLKSELQELTAKIEQRLKEAGLTPIVEDSGYKGRHFWFPLAAPEHASTLVALGRAVIALVQPLLGEHFACEWFPKASRPGTKGLGNLIKLPLGIHRRTGRRSCFLDSQGAPIKKPFEYLRSVPLLTRETILAVLDRHRLATQSEDAAELPVPEEVKEKDSPPAPAPAPPWTAHDFETSPVFRQLLGGCAVLRTLTQKAIEERRLSYDEAIIIAHTFGHLPSGVNAANYLFSLVGTVPQHLRLKSPLRGNPVSCVKIRARIPAVTSRLPCNCVFTQTQDLYPTPLLHVQPEAQSPPGPPPSGELEALVRRLLGLEARMAALARDSAELRRAIVERLRLETQPFVEVAGVTLRLETKDGVDHLVIEKAPTHE
;
A
#
# COMPACT_ATOMS: atom_id res chain seq x y z
N MET A 1 -34.57 -25.19 49.82
CA MET A 1 -33.34 -24.52 49.34
C MET A 1 -32.37 -24.24 50.49
N PHE A 2 -32.78 -23.48 51.52
CA PHE A 2 -31.91 -23.16 52.65
C PHE A 2 -31.62 -24.37 53.57
N GLU A 3 -32.56 -25.30 53.74
CA GLU A 3 -32.35 -26.52 54.54
C GLU A 3 -31.18 -27.39 54.03
N GLU A 4 -31.01 -27.50 52.72
CA GLU A 4 -29.93 -28.29 52.11
C GLU A 4 -28.54 -27.69 52.37
N LEU A 5 -28.44 -26.36 52.34
CA LEU A 5 -27.20 -25.63 52.67
C LEU A 5 -26.92 -25.68 54.17
N THR A 6 -27.94 -25.63 55.01
CA THR A 6 -27.80 -25.75 56.48
C THR A 6 -27.17 -27.08 56.86
N GLU A 7 -27.59 -28.18 56.24
CA GLU A 7 -27.00 -29.50 56.49
C GLU A 7 -25.52 -29.55 56.09
N ILE A 8 -25.18 -29.01 54.92
CA ILE A 8 -23.79 -28.93 54.43
C ILE A 8 -22.92 -28.08 55.38
N ARG A 9 -23.43 -26.93 55.82
CA ARG A 9 -22.74 -26.03 56.76
C ARG A 9 -22.58 -26.66 58.14
N ASN A 10 -23.56 -27.42 58.61
CA ASN A 10 -23.46 -28.15 59.88
C ASN A 10 -22.37 -29.22 59.84
N LEU A 11 -22.26 -29.98 58.74
CA LEU A 11 -21.16 -30.94 58.54
C LEU A 11 -19.80 -30.25 58.54
N ALA A 12 -19.67 -29.11 57.84
CA ALA A 12 -18.44 -28.33 57.82
C ALA A 12 -18.08 -27.79 59.21
N ALA A 13 -19.05 -27.29 59.98
CA ALA A 13 -18.86 -26.79 61.34
C ALA A 13 -18.45 -27.89 62.33
N GLN A 14 -18.81 -29.15 62.06
CA GLN A 14 -18.40 -30.32 62.84
C GLN A 14 -16.99 -30.83 62.46
N GLY A 15 -16.34 -30.21 61.47
CA GLY A 15 -15.00 -30.58 61.00
C GLY A 15 -15.00 -31.63 59.88
N ASP A 16 -16.16 -32.12 59.44
CA ASP A 16 -16.27 -33.11 58.36
C ASP A 16 -16.35 -32.43 56.98
N LEU A 17 -15.24 -31.80 56.59
CA LEU A 17 -15.14 -31.05 55.34
C LEU A 17 -15.23 -31.95 54.09
N GLU A 18 -14.80 -33.20 54.18
CA GLU A 18 -14.87 -34.14 53.05
C GLU A 18 -16.31 -34.53 52.75
N GLN A 19 -17.09 -34.89 53.78
CA GLN A 19 -18.50 -35.21 53.61
C GLN A 19 -19.30 -33.98 53.19
N ALA A 20 -19.02 -32.81 53.76
CA ALA A 20 -19.65 -31.54 53.36
C ALA A 20 -19.41 -31.24 51.86
N ARG A 21 -18.16 -31.38 51.37
CA ARG A 21 -17.83 -31.17 49.96
C ARG A 21 -18.48 -32.21 49.05
N ALA A 22 -18.50 -33.48 49.45
CA ALA A 22 -19.14 -34.54 48.67
C ALA A 22 -20.66 -34.31 48.52
N LEU A 23 -21.32 -33.96 49.64
CA LEU A 23 -22.74 -33.64 49.66
C LEU A 23 -23.04 -32.39 48.83
N PHE A 24 -22.21 -31.34 48.93
CA PHE A 24 -22.34 -30.14 48.11
C PHE A 24 -22.29 -30.47 46.62
N ARG A 25 -21.28 -31.23 46.16
CA ARG A 25 -21.15 -31.59 44.72
C ARG A 25 -22.37 -32.36 44.21
N SER A 26 -22.85 -33.33 44.98
CA SER A 26 -24.01 -34.13 44.60
C SER A 26 -25.27 -33.28 44.42
N ARG A 27 -25.51 -32.31 45.33
CA ARG A 27 -26.69 -31.46 45.29
C ARG A 27 -26.57 -30.29 44.32
N ALA A 28 -25.37 -29.74 44.11
CA ALA A 28 -25.18 -28.63 43.18
C ALA A 28 -25.48 -29.04 41.72
N GLU A 29 -25.21 -30.30 41.36
CA GLU A 29 -25.43 -30.79 40.00
C GLU A 29 -26.92 -30.87 39.62
N SER A 30 -27.79 -31.24 40.56
CA SER A 30 -29.24 -31.29 40.34
C SER A 30 -29.88 -29.90 40.23
N ARG A 31 -29.12 -28.83 40.54
CA ARG A 31 -29.63 -27.45 40.63
C ARG A 31 -29.33 -26.58 39.43
N VAL A 32 -28.51 -27.01 38.48
CA VAL A 32 -28.08 -26.17 37.33
C VAL A 32 -29.27 -25.57 36.55
N GLN A 33 -30.41 -26.28 36.46
CA GLN A 33 -31.61 -25.84 35.74
C GLN A 33 -32.67 -25.18 36.64
N VAL A 34 -32.49 -25.22 37.96
CA VAL A 34 -33.42 -24.61 38.92
C VAL A 34 -33.14 -23.11 38.96
N ARG A 35 -34.17 -22.25 39.02
CA ARG A 35 -33.97 -20.81 39.19
C ARG A 35 -33.94 -20.41 40.66
N GLY A 36 -33.08 -19.45 40.99
CA GLY A 36 -32.98 -18.80 42.29
C GLY A 36 -32.13 -19.55 43.31
N GLY A 37 -31.52 -18.79 44.23
CA GLY A 37 -30.67 -19.32 45.30
C GLY A 37 -29.21 -19.57 44.93
N HIS A 38 -28.83 -19.32 43.68
CA HIS A 38 -27.48 -19.61 43.22
C HIS A 38 -26.39 -18.76 43.89
N ARG A 39 -26.70 -17.53 44.32
CA ARG A 39 -25.76 -16.71 45.09
C ARG A 39 -25.41 -17.37 46.42
N GLU A 40 -26.42 -17.82 47.17
CA GLU A 40 -26.23 -18.44 48.49
C GLU A 40 -25.47 -19.77 48.38
N TRP A 41 -25.69 -20.50 47.28
CA TRP A 41 -24.93 -21.70 46.94
C TRP A 41 -23.49 -21.39 46.55
N ALA A 42 -23.26 -20.32 45.80
CA ALA A 42 -21.91 -19.90 45.41
C ALA A 42 -21.06 -19.51 46.64
N LEU A 43 -21.62 -18.72 47.56
CA LEU A 43 -20.96 -18.35 48.82
C LEU A 43 -20.62 -19.59 49.67
N ALA A 44 -21.56 -20.54 49.78
CA ALA A 44 -21.31 -21.81 50.49
C ALA A 44 -20.22 -22.66 49.79
N ALA A 45 -20.11 -22.61 48.47
CA ALA A 45 -19.03 -23.28 47.75
C ALA A 45 -17.65 -22.65 48.06
N GLU A 46 -17.56 -21.32 48.17
CA GLU A 46 -16.34 -20.63 48.58
C GLU A 46 -15.94 -20.98 50.02
N GLU A 47 -16.89 -20.99 50.96
CA GLU A 47 -16.68 -21.42 52.35
C GLU A 47 -16.04 -22.82 52.43
N LEU A 48 -16.37 -23.70 51.47
CA LEU A 48 -15.85 -25.07 51.39
C LEU A 48 -14.55 -25.19 50.55
N GLY A 49 -14.06 -24.12 49.93
CA GLY A 49 -12.91 -24.11 49.03
C GLY A 49 -13.17 -24.76 47.66
N LEU A 50 -14.43 -24.78 47.21
CA LEU A 50 -14.87 -25.34 45.93
C LEU A 50 -14.97 -24.24 44.85
N PHE A 51 -13.88 -23.50 44.62
CA PHE A 51 -13.84 -22.29 43.79
C PHE A 51 -14.39 -22.45 42.37
N GLY A 52 -14.13 -23.58 41.69
CA GLY A 52 -14.68 -23.84 40.36
C GLY A 52 -16.21 -24.01 40.34
N LEU A 53 -16.79 -24.53 41.42
CA LEU A 53 -18.25 -24.60 41.57
C LEU A 53 -18.82 -23.26 42.01
N ALA A 54 -18.14 -22.53 42.90
CA ALA A 54 -18.53 -21.19 43.30
C ALA A 54 -18.69 -20.26 42.10
N GLU A 55 -17.69 -20.21 41.21
CA GLU A 55 -17.75 -19.41 40.00
C GLU A 55 -18.92 -19.83 39.08
N ARG A 56 -19.19 -21.13 38.92
CA ARG A 56 -20.33 -21.63 38.15
C ARG A 56 -21.63 -21.12 38.75
N GLU A 57 -21.82 -21.27 40.05
CA GLU A 57 -23.03 -20.83 40.76
C GLU A 57 -23.19 -19.30 40.70
N PHE A 58 -22.12 -18.50 40.81
CA PHE A 58 -22.23 -17.04 40.59
C PHE A 58 -22.64 -16.67 39.16
N ASN A 59 -22.18 -17.40 38.15
CA ASN A 59 -22.66 -17.19 36.78
C ASN A 59 -24.15 -17.55 36.63
N LEU A 60 -24.62 -18.60 37.32
CA LEU A 60 -26.04 -18.96 37.37
C LEU A 60 -26.87 -17.93 38.14
N ALA A 61 -26.29 -17.29 39.18
CA ALA A 61 -26.90 -16.16 39.86
C ALA A 61 -27.11 -14.98 38.90
N LEU A 62 -26.10 -14.63 38.09
CA LEU A 62 -26.24 -13.56 37.07
C LEU A 62 -27.16 -13.92 35.90
N ARG A 63 -27.37 -15.21 35.63
CA ARG A 63 -28.37 -15.69 34.66
C ARG A 63 -29.78 -15.39 35.17
N ASP A 64 -30.02 -15.61 36.45
CA ASP A 64 -31.34 -15.49 37.05
C ASP A 64 -31.64 -14.03 37.46
N ASP A 65 -30.65 -13.34 37.99
CA ASP A 65 -30.68 -11.92 38.32
C ASP A 65 -29.45 -11.20 37.72
N PRO A 66 -29.62 -10.61 36.53
CA PRO A 66 -28.63 -9.72 35.91
C PRO A 66 -28.11 -8.58 36.79
N GLY A 67 -28.83 -8.20 37.86
CA GLY A 67 -28.50 -7.11 38.77
C GLY A 67 -27.79 -7.54 40.05
N ASP A 68 -27.45 -8.83 40.22
CA ASP A 68 -26.86 -9.31 41.47
C ASP A 68 -25.42 -8.79 41.67
N VAL A 69 -25.31 -7.70 42.45
CA VAL A 69 -24.06 -6.99 42.78
C VAL A 69 -23.06 -7.92 43.46
N VAL A 70 -23.52 -8.82 44.33
CA VAL A 70 -22.64 -9.75 45.06
C VAL A 70 -22.03 -10.74 44.09
N ALA A 71 -22.84 -11.33 43.21
CA ALA A 71 -22.32 -12.24 42.20
C ALA A 71 -21.35 -11.53 41.22
N LEU A 72 -21.59 -10.27 40.89
CA LEU A 72 -20.65 -9.46 40.10
C LEU A 72 -19.31 -9.27 40.81
N GLN A 73 -19.31 -8.89 42.09
CA GLN A 73 -18.09 -8.66 42.87
C GLN A 73 -17.18 -9.90 42.91
N HIS A 74 -17.74 -11.05 43.30
CA HIS A 74 -16.99 -12.30 43.37
C HIS A 74 -16.49 -12.75 41.98
N LEU A 75 -17.29 -12.56 40.93
CA LEU A 75 -16.84 -12.90 39.56
C LEU A 75 -15.74 -11.96 39.04
N VAL A 76 -15.67 -10.72 39.51
CA VAL A 76 -14.53 -9.83 39.23
C VAL A 76 -13.28 -10.40 39.88
N GLU A 77 -13.35 -10.80 41.15
CA GLU A 77 -12.21 -11.40 41.87
C GLU A 77 -11.71 -12.66 41.18
N PHE A 78 -12.61 -13.59 40.82
CA PHE A 78 -12.23 -14.78 40.03
C PHE A 78 -11.60 -14.41 38.68
N ALA A 79 -12.09 -13.36 38.01
CA ALA A 79 -11.54 -12.94 36.73
C ALA A 79 -10.14 -12.32 36.88
N GLU A 80 -9.91 -11.52 37.93
CA GLU A 80 -8.62 -10.93 38.24
C GLU A 80 -7.58 -11.98 38.66
N GLU A 81 -7.94 -12.92 39.54
CA GLU A 81 -7.06 -14.03 39.97
C GLU A 81 -6.61 -14.91 38.79
N LYS A 82 -7.48 -15.10 37.80
CA LYS A 82 -7.18 -15.85 36.57
C LYS A 82 -6.46 -15.01 35.51
N GLY A 83 -6.23 -13.73 35.75
CA GLY A 83 -5.68 -12.80 34.76
C GLY A 83 -6.59 -12.59 33.54
N ALA A 84 -7.89 -12.85 33.66
CA ALA A 84 -8.89 -12.66 32.60
C ALA A 84 -9.33 -11.17 32.54
N VAL A 85 -8.39 -10.29 32.22
CA VAL A 85 -8.54 -8.81 32.25
C VAL A 85 -9.80 -8.32 31.52
N GLU A 86 -10.10 -8.85 30.34
CA GLU A 86 -11.29 -8.44 29.57
C GLU A 86 -12.60 -8.78 30.28
N ARG A 87 -12.65 -9.94 30.95
CA ARG A 87 -13.81 -10.36 31.74
C ARG A 87 -13.95 -9.50 32.99
N ALA A 88 -12.85 -9.22 33.69
CA ALA A 88 -12.82 -8.34 34.85
C ALA A 88 -13.36 -6.94 34.50
N VAL A 89 -12.90 -6.35 33.39
CA VAL A 89 -13.39 -5.04 32.91
C VAL A 89 -14.89 -5.06 32.61
N ASN A 90 -15.39 -6.07 31.90
CA ASN A 90 -16.81 -6.15 31.57
C ASN A 90 -17.70 -6.26 32.82
N LEU A 91 -17.26 -7.05 33.81
CA LEU A 91 -17.95 -7.21 35.08
C LEU A 91 -17.88 -5.92 35.91
N LEU A 92 -16.73 -5.25 35.95
CA LEU A 92 -16.53 -3.98 36.65
C LEU A 92 -17.32 -2.82 36.04
N VAL A 93 -17.44 -2.74 34.72
CA VAL A 93 -18.30 -1.74 34.05
C VAL A 93 -19.74 -1.92 34.51
N ARG A 94 -20.24 -3.16 34.46
CA ARG A 94 -21.62 -3.47 34.87
C ARG A 94 -21.84 -3.24 36.36
N LEU A 95 -20.86 -3.59 37.20
CA LEU A 95 -20.87 -3.31 38.63
C LEU A 95 -20.89 -1.80 38.90
N PHE A 96 -20.11 -1.02 38.16
CA PHE A 96 -20.08 0.43 38.28
C PHE A 96 -21.40 1.08 37.84
N GLU A 97 -22.05 0.56 36.81
CA GLU A 97 -23.37 1.05 36.36
C GLU A 97 -24.48 0.77 37.37
N LEU A 98 -24.45 -0.38 38.05
CA LEU A 98 -25.45 -0.78 39.04
C LEU A 98 -25.21 -0.17 40.42
N ALA A 99 -23.95 -0.14 40.86
CA ALA A 99 -23.53 0.34 42.16
C ALA A 99 -22.20 1.13 42.05
N PRO A 100 -22.26 2.39 41.59
CA PRO A 100 -21.07 3.24 41.49
C PRO A 100 -20.39 3.40 42.86
N SER A 101 -19.11 3.05 42.96
CA SER A 101 -18.31 3.23 44.16
C SER A 101 -16.89 3.69 43.82
N ALA A 102 -16.21 4.31 44.78
CA ALA A 102 -14.82 4.73 44.60
C ALA A 102 -13.88 3.54 44.36
N GLU A 103 -14.15 2.40 44.99
CA GLU A 103 -13.38 1.17 44.82
C GLU A 103 -13.54 0.59 43.41
N THR A 104 -14.78 0.44 42.93
CA THR A 104 -15.07 -0.06 41.58
C THR A 104 -14.52 0.89 40.52
N ALA A 105 -14.68 2.20 40.72
CA ALA A 105 -14.12 3.22 39.84
C ALA A 105 -12.59 3.11 39.76
N LEU A 106 -11.91 2.97 40.90
CA LEU A 106 -10.46 2.86 40.95
C LEU A 106 -9.97 1.59 40.25
N ARG A 107 -10.56 0.42 40.54
CA ARG A 107 -10.20 -0.85 39.89
C ARG A 107 -10.38 -0.77 38.38
N LEU A 108 -11.52 -0.24 37.91
CA LEU A 108 -11.80 -0.07 36.49
C LEU A 108 -10.87 0.94 35.83
N TYR A 109 -10.56 2.05 36.51
CA TYR A 109 -9.63 3.07 36.03
C TYR A 109 -8.21 2.51 35.90
N THR A 110 -7.73 1.77 36.90
CA THR A 110 -6.43 1.08 36.87
C THR A 110 -6.37 0.10 35.70
N LEU A 111 -7.39 -0.74 35.51
CA LEU A 111 -7.44 -1.68 34.38
C LEU A 111 -7.46 -0.95 33.03
N TYR A 112 -8.17 0.18 32.92
CA TYR A 112 -8.10 1.00 31.69
C TYR A 112 -6.71 1.59 31.45
N GLN A 113 -5.99 1.99 32.50
CA GLN A 113 -4.59 2.42 32.37
C GLN A 113 -3.66 1.28 31.95
N GLU A 114 -3.82 0.10 32.56
CA GLU A 114 -3.05 -1.11 32.24
C GLU A 114 -3.28 -1.59 30.80
N MET A 115 -4.52 -1.46 30.32
CA MET A 115 -4.88 -1.79 28.93
C MET A 115 -4.46 -0.72 27.91
N GLY A 116 -3.94 0.44 28.35
CA GLY A 116 -3.69 1.59 27.47
C GLY A 116 -4.96 2.09 26.80
N ALA A 117 -6.07 2.10 27.55
CA ALA A 117 -7.38 2.59 27.13
C ALA A 117 -7.64 3.99 27.73
N GLU A 118 -6.71 4.92 27.51
CA GLU A 118 -6.76 6.27 28.08
C GLU A 118 -8.07 7.02 27.79
N PRO A 119 -8.70 6.90 26.59
CA PRO A 119 -10.01 7.54 26.35
C PRO A 119 -11.09 7.03 27.29
N LYS A 120 -11.11 5.73 27.59
CA LYS A 120 -12.08 5.14 28.53
C LYS A 120 -11.76 5.50 29.98
N ALA A 121 -10.48 5.56 30.34
CA ALA A 121 -10.06 6.06 31.64
C ALA A 121 -10.49 7.51 31.85
N LEU A 122 -10.39 8.35 30.81
CA LEU A 122 -10.85 9.74 30.85
C LEU A 122 -12.37 9.84 30.94
N GLU A 123 -13.10 9.08 30.12
CA GLU A 123 -14.57 9.02 30.18
C GLU A 123 -15.06 8.58 31.57
N LEU A 124 -14.43 7.57 32.15
CA LEU A 124 -14.71 7.13 33.52
C LEU A 124 -14.37 8.22 34.55
N ALA A 125 -13.26 8.94 34.39
CA ALA A 125 -12.89 10.02 35.28
C ALA A 125 -13.87 11.20 35.22
N GLU A 126 -14.41 11.52 34.04
CA GLU A 126 -15.47 12.51 33.87
C GLU A 126 -16.79 12.05 34.50
N LYS A 127 -17.18 10.79 34.29
CA LYS A 127 -18.35 10.18 34.94
C LYS A 127 -18.21 10.19 36.46
N CYS A 128 -17.05 9.82 37.01
CA CYS A 128 -16.80 9.87 38.44
C CYS A 128 -16.83 11.29 38.98
N ARG A 129 -16.31 12.28 38.24
CA ARG A 129 -16.41 13.70 38.62
C ARG A 129 -17.86 14.17 38.68
N ALA A 130 -18.68 13.79 37.71
CA ALA A 130 -20.11 14.11 37.70
C ALA A 130 -20.87 13.45 38.87
N LEU A 131 -20.45 12.25 39.27
CA LEU A 131 -21.03 11.49 40.39
C LEU A 131 -20.42 11.82 41.77
N GLY A 132 -19.43 12.71 41.84
CA GLY A 132 -18.73 13.04 43.09
C GLY A 132 -17.85 11.92 43.65
N ILE A 133 -17.47 10.93 42.82
CA ILE A 133 -16.64 9.79 43.21
C ILE A 133 -15.15 10.17 43.08
N PRO A 134 -14.35 10.07 44.16
CA PRO A 134 -12.93 10.42 44.11
C PRO A 134 -12.12 9.35 43.36
N LEU A 135 -11.32 9.78 42.38
CA LEU A 135 -10.30 8.98 41.70
C LEU A 135 -8.91 9.60 41.96
N PRO A 136 -7.85 8.81 42.15
CA PRO A 136 -6.51 9.32 42.33
C PRO A 136 -6.11 10.15 41.11
N ARG A 137 -5.69 11.41 41.35
CA ARG A 137 -5.00 12.21 40.35
C ARG A 137 -3.68 11.50 40.05
N THR A 138 -3.58 10.84 38.91
CA THR A 138 -2.28 10.39 38.45
C THR A 138 -1.37 11.61 38.30
N LYS A 139 -0.13 11.49 38.81
CA LYS A 139 0.95 12.37 38.39
C LYS A 139 0.86 12.44 36.88
N LYS A 140 0.77 13.66 36.32
CA LYS A 140 1.01 13.88 34.90
C LYS A 140 2.29 13.10 34.58
N PHE A 141 2.15 11.99 33.85
CA PHE A 141 3.22 11.64 32.94
C PHE A 141 3.36 12.90 32.10
N GLU A 142 4.53 13.53 32.15
CA GLU A 142 4.87 14.50 31.12
C GLU A 142 4.79 13.74 29.81
N GLU A 143 3.63 13.81 29.18
CA GLU A 143 3.51 13.59 27.75
C GLU A 143 4.65 14.42 27.13
N PRO A 144 5.51 13.85 26.27
CA PRO A 144 6.25 14.70 25.36
C PRO A 144 5.19 15.48 24.61
N ALA A 145 5.02 16.76 24.96
CA ALA A 145 3.87 17.58 24.62
C ALA A 145 3.54 17.45 23.13
N VAL A 146 2.59 16.60 22.76
CA VAL A 146 2.00 16.60 21.42
C VAL A 146 1.07 17.81 21.46
N SER A 147 1.40 18.82 20.66
CA SER A 147 0.66 20.09 20.60
C SER A 147 -0.84 19.85 20.51
N GLU A 148 -1.61 20.55 21.33
CA GLU A 148 -3.07 20.49 21.54
C GLU A 148 -3.93 20.80 20.30
N GLU A 149 -3.34 20.97 19.11
CA GLU A 149 -4.10 21.17 17.88
C GLU A 149 -4.15 19.87 17.06
N PRO A 150 -5.34 19.33 16.74
CA PRO A 150 -5.43 18.25 15.77
C PRO A 150 -4.85 18.76 14.45
N VAL A 151 -3.75 18.14 14.00
CA VAL A 151 -3.14 18.47 12.71
C VAL A 151 -4.09 17.98 11.61
N ILE A 152 -4.89 18.89 11.05
CA ILE A 152 -5.83 18.58 9.97
C ILE A 152 -5.07 18.51 8.65
N PRO A 153 -5.15 17.39 7.89
CA PRO A 153 -4.46 17.28 6.60
C PRO A 153 -5.06 18.24 5.56
N GLN A 154 -4.20 18.96 4.85
CA GLN A 154 -4.57 19.71 3.64
C GLN A 154 -4.62 18.77 2.44
N ASP A 155 -5.25 19.18 1.34
CA ASP A 155 -5.36 18.31 0.16
C ASP A 155 -4.00 17.96 -0.44
N ALA A 156 -3.06 18.92 -0.45
CA ALA A 156 -1.68 18.67 -0.85
C ALA A 156 -1.01 17.56 -0.01
N ASP A 157 -1.34 17.46 1.28
CA ASP A 157 -0.83 16.42 2.17
C ASP A 157 -1.39 15.05 1.81
N LEU A 158 -2.68 14.98 1.47
CA LEU A 158 -3.33 13.74 1.02
C LEU A 158 -2.67 13.21 -0.26
N PHE A 159 -2.46 14.08 -1.24
CA PHE A 159 -1.81 13.70 -2.50
C PHE A 159 -0.35 13.28 -2.30
N ARG A 160 0.40 14.01 -1.47
CA ARG A 160 1.78 13.64 -1.11
C ARG A 160 1.81 12.29 -0.41
N PHE A 161 0.90 12.05 0.53
CA PHE A 161 0.81 10.78 1.25
C PHE A 161 0.49 9.63 0.30
N LEU A 162 -0.47 9.78 -0.61
CA LEU A 162 -0.76 8.74 -1.62
C LEU A 162 0.43 8.50 -2.56
N ALA A 163 1.22 9.52 -2.87
CA ALA A 163 2.42 9.37 -3.69
C ALA A 163 3.55 8.59 -2.97
N LEU A 164 3.57 8.62 -1.63
CA LEU A 164 4.58 7.93 -0.81
C LEU A 164 4.14 6.54 -0.37
N PHE A 165 2.87 6.37 0.02
CA PHE A 165 2.34 5.16 0.67
C PHE A 165 1.22 4.48 -0.13
N GLY A 166 0.92 4.97 -1.34
CA GLY A 166 -0.05 4.34 -2.22
C GLY A 166 0.40 2.95 -2.66
N GLY A 167 -0.58 2.06 -2.86
CA GLY A 167 -0.35 0.71 -3.35
C GLY A 167 -1.19 0.42 -4.59
N ARG A 168 -1.70 -0.80 -4.66
CA ARG A 168 -2.59 -1.31 -5.70
C ARG A 168 -3.82 -0.42 -5.90
N GLU A 169 -4.08 -0.02 -7.14
CA GLU A 169 -5.00 1.07 -7.43
C GLU A 169 -6.48 0.69 -7.51
N ASP A 170 -6.82 -0.59 -7.55
CA ASP A 170 -8.19 -1.11 -7.64
C ASP A 170 -8.73 -1.63 -6.30
N VAL A 171 -7.93 -1.61 -5.23
CA VAL A 171 -8.29 -2.19 -3.94
C VAL A 171 -7.48 -1.62 -2.77
N TYR A 172 -8.15 -1.32 -1.67
CA TYR A 172 -7.54 -1.09 -0.37
C TYR A 172 -8.19 -2.00 0.68
N ALA A 173 -7.77 -1.95 1.93
CA ALA A 173 -8.41 -2.71 3.01
C ALA A 173 -8.82 -1.80 4.17
N ARG A 174 -9.93 -2.14 4.85
CA ARG A 174 -10.39 -1.47 6.06
C ARG A 174 -10.20 -2.40 7.26
N GLN A 175 -9.55 -1.90 8.31
CA GLN A 175 -9.44 -2.61 9.58
C GLN A 175 -10.82 -2.67 10.25
N TRP A 176 -11.15 -3.81 10.81
CA TRP A 176 -12.29 -3.99 11.70
C TRP A 176 -11.84 -4.69 12.98
N PHE A 177 -12.57 -4.43 14.06
CA PHE A 177 -12.37 -5.08 15.34
C PHE A 177 -13.75 -5.30 15.95
N SER A 178 -13.97 -6.50 16.49
CA SER A 178 -15.20 -6.90 17.17
C SER A 178 -14.90 -7.03 18.67
N PRO A 179 -15.20 -6.01 19.48
CA PRO A 179 -14.92 -6.05 20.92
C PRO A 179 -15.55 -7.25 21.62
N SER A 180 -16.74 -7.70 21.18
CA SER A 180 -17.45 -8.86 21.73
C SER A 180 -16.77 -10.21 21.48
N LYS A 181 -15.90 -10.30 20.48
CA LYS A 181 -15.20 -11.54 20.10
C LYS A 181 -13.70 -11.50 20.34
N GLY A 182 -13.14 -10.33 20.68
CA GLY A 182 -11.68 -10.11 20.74
C GLY A 182 -10.98 -10.25 19.38
N GLU A 183 -11.74 -10.44 18.30
CA GLU A 183 -11.23 -10.67 16.96
C GLU A 183 -11.15 -9.36 16.16
N GLY A 184 -10.11 -9.25 15.34
CA GLY A 184 -9.97 -8.15 14.40
C GLY A 184 -9.23 -8.60 13.16
N GLY A 185 -9.35 -7.80 12.11
CA GLY A 185 -8.75 -8.12 10.84
C GLY A 185 -8.91 -6.98 9.85
N TYR A 186 -8.77 -7.32 8.58
CA TYR A 186 -8.92 -6.39 7.48
C TYR A 186 -9.86 -6.96 6.43
N SER A 187 -10.76 -6.11 5.94
CA SER A 187 -11.68 -6.45 4.85
C SER A 187 -11.29 -5.67 3.61
N PRO A 188 -11.11 -6.33 2.44
CA PRO A 188 -10.79 -5.63 1.21
C PRO A 188 -12.00 -4.82 0.71
N VAL A 189 -11.72 -3.61 0.22
CA VAL A 189 -12.66 -2.74 -0.48
C VAL A 189 -12.16 -2.59 -1.91
N ARG A 190 -12.87 -3.18 -2.87
CA ARG A 190 -12.50 -3.21 -4.30
C ARG A 190 -12.83 -1.90 -5.01
N GLN A 191 -12.22 -0.83 -4.52
CA GLN A 191 -12.35 0.52 -5.04
C GLN A 191 -10.97 1.21 -4.93
N PRO A 192 -10.70 2.24 -5.75
CA PRO A 192 -9.51 3.06 -5.60
C PRO A 192 -9.48 3.75 -4.23
N LEU A 193 -8.30 3.82 -3.61
CA LEU A 193 -8.09 4.65 -2.44
C LEU A 193 -8.03 6.13 -2.87
N THR A 194 -9.03 6.94 -2.50
CA THR A 194 -9.08 8.36 -2.86
C THR A 194 -8.65 9.26 -1.69
N PRO A 195 -8.38 10.56 -1.94
CA PRO A 195 -8.12 11.53 -0.87
C PRO A 195 -9.21 11.55 0.20
N ARG A 196 -10.48 11.27 -0.16
CA ARG A 196 -11.60 11.22 0.79
C ARG A 196 -11.41 10.13 1.84
N GLU A 197 -11.17 8.88 1.41
CA GLU A 197 -10.96 7.77 2.34
C GLU A 197 -9.67 7.97 3.14
N LEU A 198 -8.62 8.50 2.52
CA LEU A 198 -7.38 8.83 3.22
C LEU A 198 -7.59 9.92 4.29
N ARG A 199 -8.40 10.94 4.02
CA ARG A 199 -8.75 11.95 5.03
C ARG A 199 -9.43 11.31 6.23
N ALA A 200 -10.42 10.44 6.01
CA ALA A 200 -11.09 9.69 7.08
C ALA A 200 -10.11 8.81 7.87
N HIS A 201 -9.09 8.24 7.21
CA HIS A 201 -8.02 7.50 7.87
C HIS A 201 -7.18 8.37 8.81
N LEU A 202 -6.69 9.51 8.32
CA LEU A 202 -5.82 10.42 9.06
C LEU A 202 -6.56 11.09 10.22
N LEU A 203 -7.85 11.40 10.04
CA LEU A 203 -8.73 11.89 11.12
C LEU A 203 -9.08 10.80 12.15
N GLY A 204 -8.82 9.53 11.85
CA GLY A 204 -9.05 8.43 12.78
C GLY A 204 -10.47 7.86 12.76
N GLU A 205 -11.29 8.22 11.78
CA GLU A 205 -12.64 7.65 11.58
C GLU A 205 -12.54 6.19 11.11
N VAL A 206 -11.60 5.90 10.21
CA VAL A 206 -11.32 4.55 9.68
C VAL A 206 -9.85 4.20 9.78
N THR A 207 -9.51 2.92 9.66
CA THR A 207 -8.11 2.49 9.57
C THR A 207 -7.92 1.70 8.31
N LEU A 208 -7.03 2.18 7.45
CA LEU A 208 -6.85 1.66 6.12
C LEU A 208 -5.52 0.92 6.03
N GLY A 209 -5.48 -0.07 5.15
CA GLY A 209 -4.26 -0.72 4.72
C GLY A 209 -4.23 -0.81 3.19
N VAL A 210 -3.04 -1.02 2.65
CA VAL A 210 -2.77 -1.06 1.21
C VAL A 210 -2.02 -2.33 0.84
N TYR A 211 -2.20 -2.75 -0.41
CA TYR A 211 -1.42 -3.81 -1.03
C TYR A 211 -0.27 -3.15 -1.81
N PRO A 212 1.01 -3.30 -1.44
CA PRO A 212 2.08 -2.43 -1.96
C PRO A 212 2.30 -2.51 -3.47
N ILE A 213 2.03 -3.65 -4.09
CA ILE A 213 2.30 -3.90 -5.52
C ILE A 213 1.15 -3.37 -6.37
N ARG A 214 1.45 -2.39 -7.22
CA ARG A 214 0.54 -1.76 -8.18
C ARG A 214 0.14 -2.71 -9.31
N LEU A 215 -0.86 -2.32 -10.09
CA LEU A 215 -1.36 -3.11 -11.22
C LEU A 215 -0.31 -3.36 -12.31
N ASP A 216 0.73 -2.52 -12.38
CA ASP A 216 1.87 -2.70 -13.29
C ASP A 216 3.07 -3.43 -12.67
N GLY A 217 2.93 -3.95 -11.44
CA GLY A 217 3.99 -4.69 -10.76
C GLY A 217 5.08 -3.82 -10.12
N THR A 218 4.89 -2.50 -10.09
CA THR A 218 5.76 -1.56 -9.36
C THR A 218 5.25 -1.28 -7.95
N CYS A 219 6.08 -0.71 -7.08
CA CYS A 219 5.69 -0.21 -5.76
C CYS A 219 6.11 1.26 -5.60
N LEU A 220 5.45 2.00 -4.70
CA LEU A 220 5.84 3.38 -4.33
C LEU A 220 6.71 3.44 -3.07
N PHE A 221 6.74 2.36 -2.31
CA PHE A 221 7.53 2.21 -1.11
C PHE A 221 7.95 0.74 -0.93
N ALA A 222 8.93 0.53 -0.07
CA ALA A 222 9.12 -0.72 0.65
C ALA A 222 8.94 -0.50 2.15
N ALA A 223 8.74 -1.56 2.93
CA ALA A 223 8.64 -1.46 4.38
C ALA A 223 9.24 -2.67 5.08
N LEU A 224 9.88 -2.44 6.22
CA LEU A 224 10.24 -3.47 7.18
C LEU A 224 9.32 -3.34 8.39
N ASP A 225 8.53 -4.37 8.65
CA ASP A 225 7.65 -4.47 9.82
C ASP A 225 8.36 -5.27 10.91
N VAL A 226 8.52 -4.70 12.10
CA VAL A 226 9.15 -5.34 13.25
C VAL A 226 8.13 -5.46 14.36
N ASP A 227 7.75 -6.68 14.68
CA ASP A 227 6.64 -7.00 15.56
C ASP A 227 7.13 -7.83 16.76
N VAL A 228 6.52 -7.59 17.93
CA VAL A 228 6.62 -8.51 19.06
C VAL A 228 5.98 -9.84 18.66
N GLN A 229 6.68 -10.95 18.92
CA GLN A 229 6.21 -12.30 18.66
C GLN A 229 4.97 -12.62 19.48
N LYS A 230 4.10 -13.49 18.94
CA LYS A 230 2.82 -13.82 19.59
C LYS A 230 3.02 -14.43 20.98
N SER A 231 4.01 -15.33 21.15
CA SER A 231 4.36 -15.95 22.44
C SER A 231 4.70 -14.90 23.50
N ALA A 232 5.67 -14.03 23.19
CA ALA A 232 6.11 -12.95 24.08
C ALA A 232 4.95 -11.98 24.41
N LEU A 233 4.08 -11.71 23.44
CA LEU A 233 2.93 -10.84 23.66
C LEU A 233 1.87 -11.47 24.58
N GLU A 234 1.59 -12.77 24.45
CA GLU A 234 0.66 -13.47 25.35
C GLU A 234 1.21 -13.56 26.79
N GLU A 235 2.52 -13.71 26.94
CA GLU A 235 3.18 -13.70 28.25
C GLU A 235 3.18 -12.31 28.89
N ALA A 236 3.49 -11.28 28.10
CA ALA A 236 3.46 -9.89 28.56
C ALA A 236 2.06 -9.43 29.00
N ARG A 237 0.99 -9.99 28.43
CA ARG A 237 -0.39 -9.76 28.90
C ARG A 237 -0.64 -10.24 30.34
N ARG A 238 0.16 -11.18 30.82
CA ARG A 238 0.06 -11.76 32.16
C ARG A 238 1.09 -11.16 33.14
N SER A 239 2.01 -10.33 32.65
CA SER A 239 3.12 -9.79 33.44
C SER A 239 3.45 -8.35 33.03
N GLN A 240 3.13 -7.41 33.91
CA GLN A 240 3.42 -5.98 33.71
C GLN A 240 4.93 -5.69 33.62
N ALA A 241 5.74 -6.44 34.36
CA ALA A 241 7.19 -6.32 34.31
C ALA A 241 7.74 -6.69 32.93
N LEU A 242 7.25 -7.80 32.35
CA LEU A 242 7.63 -8.22 31.00
C LEU A 242 7.10 -7.26 29.93
N ALA A 243 5.87 -6.76 30.06
CA ALA A 243 5.34 -5.75 29.15
C ALA A 243 6.20 -4.47 29.12
N THR A 244 6.69 -4.04 30.29
CA THR A 244 7.59 -2.87 30.41
C THR A 244 8.95 -3.16 29.79
N LEU A 245 9.50 -4.35 30.04
CA LEU A 245 10.77 -4.80 29.47
C LEU A 245 10.71 -4.86 27.93
N LEU A 246 9.68 -5.49 27.36
CA LEU A 246 9.51 -5.58 25.91
C LEU A 246 9.39 -4.20 25.25
N LYS A 247 8.80 -3.22 25.95
CA LYS A 247 8.71 -1.85 25.46
C LYS A 247 10.08 -1.18 25.42
N SER A 248 10.90 -1.33 26.46
CA SER A 248 12.28 -0.82 26.45
C SER A 248 13.14 -1.52 25.41
N GLU A 249 13.04 -2.85 25.30
CA GLU A 249 13.77 -3.62 24.29
C GLU A 249 13.38 -3.20 22.87
N LEU A 250 12.09 -2.98 22.60
CA LEU A 250 11.64 -2.49 21.30
C LEU A 250 12.20 -1.12 20.98
N GLN A 251 12.29 -0.21 21.96
CA GLN A 251 12.87 1.12 21.78
C GLN A 251 14.36 1.03 21.44
N GLU A 252 15.13 0.24 22.19
CA GLU A 252 16.56 0.02 21.92
C GLU A 252 16.78 -0.66 20.56
N LEU A 253 15.99 -1.67 20.25
CA LEU A 253 16.03 -2.37 18.97
C LEU A 253 15.74 -1.42 17.81
N THR A 254 14.76 -0.53 17.98
CA THR A 254 14.41 0.49 16.97
C THR A 254 15.62 1.35 16.63
N ALA A 255 16.33 1.86 17.64
CA ALA A 255 17.52 2.68 17.46
C ALA A 255 18.66 1.90 16.77
N LYS A 256 18.90 0.65 17.18
CA LYS A 256 19.91 -0.23 16.57
C LYS A 256 19.62 -0.52 15.09
N ILE A 257 18.36 -0.81 14.76
CA ILE A 257 17.92 -1.05 13.37
C ILE A 257 18.08 0.22 12.54
N GLU A 258 17.60 1.36 13.03
CA GLU A 258 17.72 2.65 12.32
C GLU A 258 19.19 2.99 12.03
N GLN A 259 20.07 2.82 13.02
CA GLN A 259 21.50 3.03 12.86
C GLN A 259 22.09 2.10 11.80
N ARG A 260 21.81 0.78 11.88
CA ARG A 260 22.34 -0.21 10.92
C ARG A 260 21.88 0.06 9.49
N LEU A 261 20.63 0.50 9.33
CA LEU A 261 20.10 0.88 8.01
C LEU A 261 20.79 2.14 7.48
N LYS A 262 21.00 3.16 8.32
CA LYS A 262 21.72 4.39 7.94
C LYS A 262 23.16 4.11 7.52
N GLU A 263 23.87 3.24 8.22
CA GLU A 263 25.22 2.77 7.84
C GLU A 263 25.21 2.07 6.46
N ALA A 264 24.12 1.36 6.16
CA ALA A 264 23.86 0.78 4.85
C ALA A 264 23.36 1.81 3.81
N GLY A 265 23.28 3.11 4.12
CA GLY A 265 22.80 4.15 3.19
C GLY A 265 21.28 4.17 3.02
N LEU A 266 20.52 3.53 3.91
CA LEU A 266 19.06 3.49 3.90
C LEU A 266 18.53 4.33 5.07
N THR A 267 17.70 5.34 4.77
CA THR A 267 17.09 6.20 5.80
C THR A 267 15.57 5.98 5.83
N PRO A 268 15.06 5.10 6.71
CA PRO A 268 13.62 4.85 6.80
C PRO A 268 12.87 5.97 7.52
N ILE A 269 11.56 6.08 7.26
CA ILE A 269 10.63 6.69 8.22
C ILE A 269 10.28 5.64 9.26
N VAL A 270 10.57 5.90 10.52
CA VAL A 270 10.19 5.03 11.63
C VAL A 270 8.79 5.40 12.13
N GLU A 271 7.90 4.41 12.25
CA GLU A 271 6.53 4.55 12.75
C GLU A 271 6.31 3.66 13.98
N ASP A 272 5.76 4.20 15.07
CA ASP A 272 5.05 3.38 16.06
C ASP A 272 3.71 2.95 15.46
N SER A 273 3.52 1.64 15.27
CA SER A 273 2.32 1.10 14.61
C SER A 273 1.04 1.29 15.41
N GLY A 274 1.11 1.79 16.65
CA GLY A 274 -0.02 1.93 17.56
C GLY A 274 -0.49 0.59 18.14
N TYR A 275 0.26 -0.49 17.91
CA TYR A 275 -0.01 -1.79 18.51
C TYR A 275 1.26 -2.45 19.06
N LYS A 276 1.80 -3.48 18.40
CA LYS A 276 2.83 -4.38 18.94
C LYS A 276 4.19 -4.26 18.24
N GLY A 277 4.42 -3.20 17.47
CA GLY A 277 5.57 -3.16 16.58
C GLY A 277 5.95 -1.78 16.05
N ARG A 278 6.87 -1.79 15.10
CA ARG A 278 7.45 -0.64 14.42
C ARG A 278 7.44 -0.92 12.93
N HIS A 279 7.04 0.07 12.14
CA HIS A 279 7.26 0.02 10.70
C HIS A 279 8.39 0.96 10.31
N PHE A 280 9.29 0.47 9.46
CA PHE A 280 10.35 1.25 8.84
C PHE A 280 10.01 1.39 7.35
N TRP A 281 9.52 2.56 6.96
CA TRP A 281 9.08 2.83 5.59
C TRP A 281 10.22 3.38 4.74
N PHE A 282 10.32 2.92 3.51
CA PHE A 282 11.26 3.41 2.50
C PHE A 282 10.48 3.93 1.29
N PRO A 283 9.96 5.18 1.33
CA PRO A 283 9.33 5.80 0.18
C PRO A 283 10.32 5.95 -0.97
N LEU A 284 9.89 5.66 -2.19
CA LEU A 284 10.75 5.63 -3.37
C LEU A 284 10.69 6.94 -4.14
N ALA A 285 11.81 7.34 -4.74
CA ALA A 285 11.88 8.54 -5.58
C ALA A 285 11.09 8.38 -6.89
N ALA A 286 11.02 7.15 -7.40
CA ALA A 286 10.21 6.75 -8.53
C ALA A 286 9.66 5.33 -8.30
N PRO A 287 8.56 4.93 -8.96
CA PRO A 287 8.08 3.56 -8.86
C PRO A 287 9.16 2.54 -9.24
N GLU A 288 9.36 1.52 -8.42
CA GLU A 288 10.37 0.47 -8.64
C GLU A 288 9.71 -0.91 -8.74
N HIS A 289 10.29 -1.81 -9.52
CA HIS A 289 9.77 -3.15 -9.68
C HIS A 289 9.79 -3.93 -8.35
N ALA A 290 8.69 -4.63 -8.06
CA ALA A 290 8.58 -5.45 -6.86
C ALA A 290 9.70 -6.49 -6.76
N SER A 291 10.20 -7.03 -7.88
CA SER A 291 11.36 -7.93 -7.91
C SER A 291 12.63 -7.31 -7.34
N THR A 292 12.93 -6.06 -7.70
CA THR A 292 14.08 -5.32 -7.19
C THR A 292 13.95 -5.11 -5.67
N LEU A 293 12.75 -4.78 -5.21
CA LEU A 293 12.49 -4.53 -3.79
C LEU A 293 12.47 -5.83 -2.95
N VAL A 294 12.10 -6.97 -3.53
CA VAL A 294 12.25 -8.28 -2.87
C VAL A 294 13.73 -8.62 -2.69
N ALA A 295 14.57 -8.36 -3.69
CA ALA A 295 16.02 -8.53 -3.55
C ALA A 295 16.58 -7.59 -2.46
N LEU A 296 16.15 -6.32 -2.44
CA LEU A 296 16.53 -5.37 -1.40
C LEU A 296 16.10 -5.88 -0.02
N GLY A 297 14.89 -6.43 0.08
CA GLY A 297 14.36 -7.00 1.32
C GLY A 297 15.19 -8.13 1.88
N ARG A 298 15.72 -9.02 1.03
CA ARG A 298 16.66 -10.06 1.46
C ARG A 298 17.92 -9.45 2.07
N ALA A 299 18.47 -8.42 1.42
CA ALA A 299 19.64 -7.72 1.94
C ALA A 299 19.35 -6.99 3.27
N VAL A 300 18.20 -6.33 3.39
CA VAL A 300 17.79 -5.65 4.63
C VAL A 300 17.53 -6.64 5.76
N ILE A 301 16.84 -7.76 5.49
CA ILE A 301 16.62 -8.81 6.49
C ILE A 301 17.97 -9.36 6.96
N ALA A 302 18.93 -9.63 6.07
CA ALA A 302 20.26 -10.09 6.47
C ALA A 302 20.99 -9.10 7.39
N LEU A 303 20.79 -7.79 7.19
CA LEU A 303 21.36 -6.75 8.07
C LEU A 303 20.68 -6.66 9.44
N VAL A 304 19.37 -6.91 9.49
CA VAL A 304 18.54 -6.70 10.69
C VAL A 304 18.39 -7.96 11.54
N GLN A 305 18.32 -9.13 10.93
CA GLN A 305 18.11 -10.41 11.62
C GLN A 305 19.08 -10.64 12.80
N PRO A 306 20.39 -10.31 12.70
CA PRO A 306 21.32 -10.47 13.83
C PRO A 306 21.06 -9.55 15.01
N LEU A 307 20.28 -8.48 14.82
CA LEU A 307 19.91 -7.54 15.89
C LEU A 307 18.65 -7.98 16.64
N LEU A 308 17.85 -8.87 16.05
CA LEU A 308 16.58 -9.30 16.64
C LEU A 308 16.85 -10.25 17.82
N GLY A 309 16.30 -9.91 18.98
CA GLY A 309 16.21 -10.84 20.12
C GLY A 309 15.08 -11.86 19.93
N GLU A 310 14.95 -12.78 20.88
CA GLU A 310 13.94 -13.87 20.84
C GLU A 310 12.49 -13.37 20.85
N HIS A 311 12.25 -12.17 21.38
CA HIS A 311 10.91 -11.58 21.50
C HIS A 311 10.39 -10.92 20.22
N PHE A 312 11.23 -10.72 19.20
CA PHE A 312 10.89 -9.92 18.03
C PHE A 312 11.02 -10.73 16.74
N ALA A 313 10.23 -10.34 15.75
CA ALA A 313 10.32 -10.86 14.39
C ALA A 313 10.22 -9.69 13.41
N CYS A 314 10.84 -9.82 12.24
CA CYS A 314 10.69 -8.84 11.18
C CYS A 314 10.13 -9.44 9.89
N GLU A 315 9.39 -8.63 9.15
CA GLU A 315 8.77 -8.98 7.88
C GLU A 315 9.02 -7.86 6.85
N TRP A 316 9.42 -8.24 5.64
CA TRP A 316 9.64 -7.28 4.56
C TRP A 316 8.46 -7.18 3.59
N PHE A 317 8.19 -5.97 3.12
CA PHE A 317 7.19 -5.65 2.11
C PHE A 317 7.82 -4.89 0.94
N PRO A 318 7.55 -5.29 -0.32
CA PRO A 318 6.72 -6.44 -0.73
C PRO A 318 7.43 -7.79 -0.56
N LYS A 319 6.68 -8.87 -0.27
CA LYS A 319 7.23 -10.25 -0.24
C LYS A 319 7.31 -10.94 -1.61
N ALA A 320 6.53 -10.47 -2.58
CA ALA A 320 6.38 -11.13 -3.87
C ALA A 320 6.89 -10.23 -4.99
N SER A 321 7.56 -10.82 -5.97
CA SER A 321 8.14 -10.10 -7.10
C SER A 321 7.12 -9.69 -8.17
N ARG A 322 5.87 -10.15 -8.05
CA ARG A 322 4.77 -9.89 -9.00
C ARG A 322 3.44 -9.78 -8.25
N PRO A 323 2.43 -9.06 -8.81
CA PRO A 323 1.06 -9.11 -8.29
C PRO A 323 0.56 -10.57 -8.28
N GLY A 324 -0.10 -10.98 -7.20
CA GLY A 324 -0.64 -12.34 -7.09
C GLY A 324 -1.72 -12.62 -8.14
N THR A 325 -1.63 -13.75 -8.86
CA THR A 325 -2.63 -14.17 -9.86
C THR A 325 -3.90 -14.76 -9.23
N LYS A 326 -3.83 -15.21 -7.96
CA LYS A 326 -4.94 -15.83 -7.21
C LYS A 326 -5.26 -15.15 -5.86
N GLY A 327 -4.76 -13.93 -5.62
CA GLY A 327 -4.99 -13.20 -4.37
C GLY A 327 -4.61 -11.72 -4.46
N LEU A 328 -4.97 -10.93 -3.45
CA LEU A 328 -4.74 -9.47 -3.44
C LEU A 328 -3.27 -9.09 -3.18
N GLY A 329 -2.47 -10.01 -2.65
CA GLY A 329 -1.11 -9.76 -2.18
C GLY A 329 -1.05 -9.55 -0.67
N ASN A 330 0.13 -9.20 -0.15
CA ASN A 330 0.28 -8.90 1.28
C ASN A 330 -0.23 -7.51 1.60
N LEU A 331 -0.85 -7.40 2.76
CA LEU A 331 -1.48 -6.18 3.25
C LEU A 331 -0.59 -5.55 4.32
N ILE A 332 -0.41 -4.24 4.24
CA ILE A 332 0.22 -3.44 5.31
C ILE A 332 -0.71 -2.28 5.70
N LYS A 333 -0.80 -1.99 7.00
CA LYS A 333 -1.59 -0.88 7.53
C LYS A 333 -0.92 0.45 7.17
N LEU A 334 -1.70 1.45 6.72
CA LEU A 334 -1.17 2.79 6.50
C LEU A 334 -0.76 3.48 7.81
N PRO A 335 0.27 4.34 7.79
CA PRO A 335 0.73 5.09 8.95
C PRO A 335 -0.24 6.21 9.33
N LEU A 336 -0.07 6.74 10.55
CA LEU A 336 -0.82 7.87 11.13
C LEU A 336 -2.29 7.63 11.47
N GLY A 337 -2.87 6.48 11.12
CA GLY A 337 -4.22 6.10 11.56
C GLY A 337 -4.32 5.65 13.02
N ILE A 338 -5.55 5.52 13.52
CA ILE A 338 -5.85 4.97 14.86
C ILE A 338 -6.04 3.45 14.79
N HIS A 339 -5.26 2.66 15.51
CA HIS A 339 -5.39 1.20 15.43
C HIS A 339 -6.67 0.69 16.12
N ARG A 340 -7.53 -0.07 15.42
CA ARG A 340 -8.91 -0.36 15.88
C ARG A 340 -9.00 -1.24 17.13
N ARG A 341 -7.99 -2.05 17.43
CA ARG A 341 -7.96 -2.85 18.67
C ARG A 341 -7.52 -2.05 19.88
N THR A 342 -6.53 -1.17 19.71
CA THR A 342 -5.85 -0.49 20.83
C THR A 342 -6.33 0.93 21.05
N GLY A 343 -6.98 1.55 20.06
CA GLY A 343 -7.34 2.96 20.12
C GLY A 343 -6.14 3.92 20.04
N ARG A 344 -4.90 3.42 20.03
CA ARG A 344 -3.69 4.23 19.92
C ARG A 344 -3.48 4.73 18.49
N ARG A 345 -3.15 6.01 18.38
CA ARG A 345 -2.72 6.63 17.12
C ARG A 345 -1.31 6.17 16.76
N SER A 346 -1.13 5.74 15.53
CA SER A 346 0.19 5.55 14.95
C SER A 346 0.87 6.90 14.75
N CYS A 347 2.17 6.97 15.00
CA CYS A 347 2.94 8.20 14.86
C CYS A 347 4.33 7.92 14.29
N PHE A 348 4.87 8.87 13.52
CA PHE A 348 6.27 8.82 13.13
C PHE A 348 7.17 9.19 14.30
N LEU A 349 8.33 8.58 14.37
CA LEU A 349 9.31 8.79 15.43
C LEU A 349 10.53 9.53 14.90
N ASP A 350 11.09 10.42 15.71
CA ASP A 350 12.40 11.01 15.47
C ASP A 350 13.54 10.05 15.87
N SER A 351 14.79 10.48 15.69
CA SER A 351 15.98 9.68 16.02
C SER A 351 16.15 9.40 17.53
N GLN A 352 15.39 10.07 18.40
CA GLN A 352 15.36 9.81 19.84
C GLN A 352 14.18 8.90 20.22
N GLY A 353 13.39 8.46 19.23
CA GLY A 353 12.19 7.64 19.43
C GLY A 353 10.97 8.45 19.89
N ALA A 354 11.01 9.79 19.86
CA ALA A 354 9.90 10.63 20.25
C ALA A 354 8.93 10.89 19.08
N PRO A 355 7.62 11.00 19.32
CA PRO A 355 6.64 11.28 18.26
C PRO A 355 6.88 12.63 17.55
N ILE A 356 6.92 12.61 16.23
CA ILE A 356 7.00 13.80 15.38
C ILE A 356 5.67 14.55 15.43
N LYS A 357 5.67 15.76 16.00
CA LYS A 357 4.46 16.58 16.22
C LYS A 357 3.78 17.05 14.92
N LYS A 358 4.56 17.27 13.86
CA LYS A 358 4.08 17.79 12.58
C LYS A 358 4.34 16.80 11.44
N PRO A 359 3.59 15.69 11.38
CA PRO A 359 3.89 14.59 10.47
C PRO A 359 3.79 14.99 8.99
N PHE A 360 2.86 15.88 8.60
CA PHE A 360 2.72 16.29 7.20
C PHE A 360 3.84 17.21 6.73
N GLU A 361 4.34 18.11 7.58
CA GLU A 361 5.54 18.90 7.28
C GLU A 361 6.76 17.97 7.11
N TYR A 362 6.89 16.98 7.99
CA TYR A 362 7.95 15.97 7.90
C TYR A 362 7.92 15.14 6.61
N LEU A 363 6.73 14.71 6.15
CA LEU A 363 6.59 13.98 4.88
C LEU A 363 7.00 14.80 3.64
N ARG A 364 7.05 16.13 3.73
CA ARG A 364 7.51 16.99 2.63
C ARG A 364 9.03 16.98 2.50
N SER A 365 9.76 16.79 3.59
CA SER A 365 11.22 16.82 3.65
C SER A 365 11.90 15.45 3.71
N VAL A 366 11.13 14.36 3.85
CA VAL A 366 11.71 13.02 3.97
C VAL A 366 12.55 12.65 2.74
N PRO A 367 13.76 12.08 2.90
CA PRO A 367 14.52 11.55 1.80
C PRO A 367 13.78 10.40 1.10
N LEU A 368 13.78 10.41 -0.22
CA LEU A 368 13.23 9.34 -1.04
C LEU A 368 14.34 8.40 -1.47
N LEU A 369 14.10 7.10 -1.38
CA LEU A 369 15.05 6.07 -1.77
C LEU A 369 15.14 6.01 -3.30
N THR A 370 16.33 6.23 -3.83
CA THR A 370 16.60 6.25 -5.27
C THR A 370 16.99 4.86 -5.79
N ARG A 371 16.82 4.62 -7.09
CA ARG A 371 17.21 3.35 -7.72
C ARG A 371 18.71 3.11 -7.59
N GLU A 372 19.51 4.17 -7.72
CA GLU A 372 20.96 4.15 -7.59
C GLU A 372 21.38 3.68 -6.20
N THR A 373 20.74 4.19 -5.14
CA THR A 373 20.98 3.74 -3.77
C THR A 373 20.58 2.27 -3.58
N ILE A 374 19.45 1.84 -4.14
CA ILE A 374 19.01 0.44 -4.07
C ILE A 374 20.05 -0.49 -4.69
N LEU A 375 20.51 -0.18 -5.90
CA LEU A 375 21.53 -0.97 -6.59
C LEU A 375 22.85 -0.99 -5.80
N ALA A 376 23.29 0.14 -5.25
CA ALA A 376 24.49 0.20 -4.43
C ALA A 376 24.41 -0.64 -3.14
N VAL A 377 23.23 -0.78 -2.54
CA VAL A 377 23.00 -1.70 -1.41
C VAL A 377 23.05 -3.15 -1.87
N LEU A 378 22.39 -3.47 -2.99
CA LEU A 378 22.37 -4.82 -3.55
C LEU A 378 23.77 -5.29 -3.96
N ASP A 379 24.57 -4.43 -4.57
CA ASP A 379 25.94 -4.75 -4.97
C ASP A 379 26.82 -5.03 -3.77
N ARG A 380 26.74 -4.21 -2.72
CA ARG A 380 27.46 -4.45 -1.46
C ARG A 380 27.04 -5.76 -0.79
N HIS A 381 25.73 -6.03 -0.74
CA HIS A 381 25.23 -7.29 -0.20
C HIS A 381 25.72 -8.47 -1.03
N ARG A 382 25.67 -8.38 -2.37
CA ARG A 382 26.18 -9.43 -3.26
C ARG A 382 27.66 -9.70 -3.01
N LEU A 383 28.49 -8.66 -2.89
CA LEU A 383 29.92 -8.78 -2.57
C LEU A 383 30.16 -9.40 -1.19
N ALA A 384 29.33 -9.08 -0.19
CA ALA A 384 29.42 -9.67 1.15
C ALA A 384 28.97 -11.14 1.20
N THR A 385 28.04 -11.55 0.32
CA THR A 385 27.54 -12.94 0.23
C THR A 385 28.31 -13.81 -0.75
N GLN A 386 29.06 -13.23 -1.70
CA GLN A 386 29.86 -13.96 -2.69
C GLN A 386 31.17 -14.58 -2.14
N SER A 387 31.28 -14.74 -0.82
CA SER A 387 32.18 -15.74 -0.22
C SER A 387 31.63 -17.16 -0.29
N GLU A 388 30.35 -17.38 -0.65
CA GLU A 388 29.78 -18.70 -0.93
C GLU A 388 28.76 -18.62 -2.10
N ASP A 389 29.14 -19.25 -3.21
CA ASP A 389 28.38 -19.65 -4.41
C ASP A 389 27.70 -18.61 -5.33
N ALA A 390 28.16 -18.63 -6.59
CA ALA A 390 27.58 -17.97 -7.75
C ALA A 390 26.87 -18.99 -8.64
N ALA A 391 25.66 -18.68 -9.11
CA ALA A 391 25.01 -19.41 -10.21
C ALA A 391 24.19 -18.48 -11.11
N GLU A 392 24.27 -18.79 -12.40
CA GLU A 392 23.95 -18.00 -13.60
C GLU A 392 22.45 -17.71 -13.87
N LEU A 393 22.24 -16.67 -14.70
CA LEU A 393 20.96 -16.27 -15.29
C LEU A 393 20.80 -16.86 -16.70
N PRO A 394 19.59 -17.28 -17.13
CA PRO A 394 19.36 -17.73 -18.50
C PRO A 394 18.97 -16.59 -19.46
N VAL A 395 19.37 -16.79 -20.72
CA VAL A 395 19.25 -15.92 -21.91
C VAL A 395 17.83 -15.98 -22.51
N PRO A 396 17.26 -14.91 -23.12
CA PRO A 396 15.96 -14.98 -23.77
C PRO A 396 16.01 -15.46 -25.22
N GLU A 397 15.05 -16.30 -25.60
CA GLU A 397 14.79 -16.79 -26.96
C GLU A 397 14.18 -15.73 -27.89
N GLU A 398 14.52 -15.86 -29.18
CA GLU A 398 14.16 -15.01 -30.31
C GLU A 398 12.68 -15.07 -30.70
N VAL A 399 12.10 -13.93 -31.10
CA VAL A 399 10.76 -13.83 -31.69
C VAL A 399 10.90 -13.59 -33.19
N LYS A 400 10.29 -14.47 -34.01
CA LYS A 400 10.24 -14.37 -35.48
C LYS A 400 9.31 -13.25 -35.96
N GLU A 401 9.82 -12.43 -36.88
CA GLU A 401 9.07 -11.45 -37.68
C GLU A 401 8.23 -12.11 -38.79
N LYS A 402 7.13 -11.43 -39.17
CA LYS A 402 6.44 -11.62 -40.45
C LYS A 402 6.06 -10.25 -41.05
N ASP A 403 6.49 -10.05 -42.29
CA ASP A 403 6.14 -9.03 -43.30
C ASP A 403 4.61 -8.84 -43.50
N SER A 404 4.03 -7.78 -44.07
CA SER A 404 4.37 -6.42 -44.54
C SER A 404 3.01 -5.70 -44.83
N PRO A 405 2.89 -4.35 -44.88
CA PRO A 405 1.60 -3.62 -44.86
C PRO A 405 0.98 -3.29 -46.25
N PRO A 406 -0.35 -3.04 -46.34
CA PRO A 406 -0.97 -2.46 -47.53
C PRO A 406 -0.93 -0.92 -47.56
N ALA A 407 -1.11 -0.37 -48.78
CA ALA A 407 -0.85 1.00 -49.23
C ALA A 407 -1.49 2.16 -48.43
N PRO A 408 -0.89 3.38 -48.46
CA PRO A 408 -1.35 4.51 -47.66
C PRO A 408 -2.61 5.16 -48.21
N ALA A 409 -3.61 5.29 -47.34
CA ALA A 409 -4.71 6.25 -47.46
C ALA A 409 -4.16 7.70 -47.42
N PRO A 410 -4.90 8.70 -47.94
CA PRO A 410 -4.45 10.09 -47.96
C PRO A 410 -4.04 10.58 -46.57
N ALA A 411 -2.93 11.31 -46.52
CA ALA A 411 -2.32 11.79 -45.29
C ALA A 411 -3.29 12.71 -44.52
N PRO A 412 -3.43 12.52 -43.19
CA PRO A 412 -4.23 13.43 -42.37
C PRO A 412 -3.59 14.83 -42.35
N PRO A 413 -4.36 15.88 -42.02
CA PRO A 413 -3.89 17.28 -41.95
C PRO A 413 -2.90 17.56 -40.79
N TRP A 414 -2.31 16.51 -40.19
CA TRP A 414 -1.48 16.54 -39.00
C TRP A 414 -0.12 15.91 -39.31
N THR A 415 0.94 16.46 -38.72
CA THR A 415 2.34 16.05 -38.89
C THR A 415 3.00 15.83 -37.53
N ALA A 416 4.21 15.26 -37.52
CA ALA A 416 4.98 15.09 -36.28
C ALA A 416 5.25 16.45 -35.59
N HIS A 417 5.47 17.52 -36.37
CA HIS A 417 5.72 18.87 -35.84
C HIS A 417 4.50 19.49 -35.15
N ASP A 418 3.28 19.05 -35.47
CA ASP A 418 2.07 19.53 -34.81
C ASP A 418 1.98 19.09 -33.34
N PHE A 419 2.66 18.00 -32.94
CA PHE A 419 2.78 17.61 -31.52
C PHE A 419 3.64 18.56 -30.70
N GLU A 420 4.65 19.16 -31.33
CA GLU A 420 5.57 20.11 -30.69
C GLU A 420 4.98 21.51 -30.63
N THR A 421 4.24 21.91 -31.67
CA THR A 421 3.69 23.26 -31.81
C THR A 421 2.32 23.43 -31.15
N SER A 422 1.52 22.35 -31.04
CA SER A 422 0.23 22.39 -30.33
C SER A 422 0.43 22.53 -28.81
N PRO A 423 -0.09 23.60 -28.18
CA PRO A 423 0.01 23.79 -26.73
C PRO A 423 -0.60 22.63 -25.93
N VAL A 424 -1.72 22.09 -26.42
CA VAL A 424 -2.43 20.95 -25.81
C VAL A 424 -1.56 19.70 -25.76
N PHE A 425 -0.98 19.31 -26.90
CA PHE A 425 -0.14 18.12 -26.97
C PHE A 425 1.19 18.32 -26.26
N ARG A 426 1.77 19.52 -26.29
CA ARG A 426 2.97 19.85 -25.51
C ARG A 426 2.73 19.69 -24.00
N GLN A 427 1.61 20.20 -23.49
CA GLN A 427 1.23 20.02 -22.07
C GLN A 427 1.00 18.54 -21.73
N LEU A 428 0.22 17.83 -22.56
CA LEU A 428 -0.10 16.42 -22.33
C LEU A 428 1.15 15.53 -22.34
N LEU A 429 1.98 15.65 -23.38
CA LEU A 429 3.18 14.83 -23.56
C LEU A 429 4.31 15.27 -22.62
N GLY A 430 4.34 16.53 -22.20
CA GLY A 430 5.23 17.00 -21.14
C GLY A 430 4.87 16.38 -19.78
N GLY A 431 3.58 16.37 -19.43
CA GLY A 431 3.08 15.86 -18.16
C GLY A 431 3.00 14.33 -18.05
N CYS A 432 2.70 13.62 -19.14
CA CYS A 432 2.50 12.17 -19.13
C CYS A 432 3.61 11.42 -19.87
N ALA A 433 4.54 10.81 -19.10
CA ALA A 433 5.63 10.01 -19.66
C ALA A 433 5.15 8.85 -20.53
N VAL A 434 4.03 8.21 -20.17
CA VAL A 434 3.47 7.09 -20.93
C VAL A 434 3.06 7.53 -22.33
N LEU A 435 2.26 8.59 -22.44
CA LEU A 435 1.79 9.07 -23.75
C LEU A 435 2.92 9.63 -24.61
N ARG A 436 3.91 10.27 -23.98
CA ARG A 436 5.13 10.69 -24.67
C ARG A 436 5.85 9.49 -25.29
N THR A 437 6.10 8.44 -24.51
CA THR A 437 6.74 7.21 -25.00
C THR A 437 5.92 6.53 -26.09
N LEU A 438 4.60 6.42 -25.95
CA LEU A 438 3.76 5.81 -26.99
C LEU A 438 3.73 6.63 -28.29
N THR A 439 3.72 7.96 -28.18
CA THR A 439 3.76 8.87 -29.34
C THR A 439 5.11 8.75 -30.06
N GLN A 440 6.20 8.76 -29.31
CA GLN A 440 7.56 8.60 -29.84
C GLN A 440 7.74 7.23 -30.51
N LYS A 441 7.30 6.15 -29.85
CA LYS A 441 7.31 4.80 -30.40
C LYS A 441 6.54 4.69 -31.71
N ALA A 442 5.39 5.35 -31.83
CA ALA A 442 4.61 5.35 -33.07
C ALA A 442 5.31 6.12 -34.21
N ILE A 443 6.02 7.19 -33.90
CA ILE A 443 6.72 8.04 -34.89
C ILE A 443 8.03 7.39 -35.34
N GLU A 444 8.87 6.98 -34.39
CA GLU A 444 10.24 6.51 -34.63
C GLU A 444 10.25 5.03 -35.01
N GLU A 445 9.55 4.20 -34.25
CA GLU A 445 9.59 2.75 -34.40
C GLU A 445 8.47 2.20 -35.28
N ARG A 446 7.52 3.07 -35.69
CA ARG A 446 6.35 2.74 -36.53
C ARG A 446 5.58 1.49 -36.07
N ARG A 447 5.52 1.27 -34.76
CA ARG A 447 4.85 0.11 -34.17
C ARG A 447 4.07 0.49 -32.92
N LEU A 448 2.88 -0.08 -32.78
CA LEU A 448 2.09 -0.05 -31.56
C LEU A 448 1.41 -1.41 -31.37
N SER A 449 1.32 -1.87 -30.13
CA SER A 449 0.44 -2.99 -29.81
C SER A 449 -1.03 -2.53 -29.90
N TYR A 450 -1.94 -3.50 -29.99
CA TYR A 450 -3.38 -3.22 -29.98
C TYR A 450 -3.81 -2.40 -28.75
N ASP A 451 -3.29 -2.78 -27.58
CA ASP A 451 -3.61 -2.13 -26.32
C ASP A 451 -3.03 -0.70 -26.24
N GLU A 452 -1.82 -0.48 -26.76
CA GLU A 452 -1.20 0.84 -26.87
C GLU A 452 -1.99 1.76 -27.82
N ALA A 453 -2.42 1.24 -28.97
CA ALA A 453 -3.26 1.98 -29.93
C ALA A 453 -4.61 2.39 -29.31
N ILE A 454 -5.23 1.52 -28.50
CA ILE A 454 -6.44 1.86 -27.74
C ILE A 454 -6.18 3.01 -26.76
N ILE A 455 -5.06 3.01 -26.04
CA ILE A 455 -4.72 4.10 -25.12
C ILE A 455 -4.59 5.42 -25.86
N ILE A 456 -3.92 5.44 -27.02
CA ILE A 456 -3.82 6.65 -27.87
C ILE A 456 -5.22 7.10 -28.31
N ALA A 457 -6.03 6.21 -28.89
CA ALA A 457 -7.37 6.56 -29.37
C ALA A 457 -8.25 7.13 -28.25
N HIS A 458 -8.32 6.44 -27.11
CA HIS A 458 -9.19 6.79 -25.98
C HIS A 458 -8.65 7.92 -25.09
N THR A 459 -7.46 8.46 -25.42
CA THR A 459 -6.94 9.67 -24.79
C THR A 459 -7.02 10.84 -25.76
N PHE A 460 -6.38 10.72 -26.92
CA PHE A 460 -6.32 11.81 -27.91
C PHE A 460 -7.68 12.12 -28.48
N GLY A 461 -8.59 11.15 -28.60
CA GLY A 461 -9.93 11.38 -29.12
C GLY A 461 -10.76 12.41 -28.35
N HIS A 462 -10.39 12.75 -27.11
CA HIS A 462 -11.05 13.77 -26.30
C HIS A 462 -10.43 15.18 -26.44
N LEU A 463 -9.32 15.32 -27.16
CA LEU A 463 -8.61 16.58 -27.33
C LEU A 463 -9.03 17.33 -28.61
N PRO A 464 -8.91 18.68 -28.63
CA PRO A 464 -8.97 19.45 -29.87
C PRO A 464 -7.95 18.91 -30.89
N SER A 465 -8.40 18.69 -32.13
CA SER A 465 -7.62 18.08 -33.21
C SER A 465 -7.08 16.66 -32.92
N GLY A 466 -7.48 16.03 -31.82
CA GLY A 466 -6.91 14.75 -31.39
C GLY A 466 -7.34 13.55 -32.22
N VAL A 467 -8.46 13.65 -32.94
CA VAL A 467 -8.83 12.71 -34.01
C VAL A 467 -7.75 12.68 -35.10
N ASN A 468 -7.30 13.85 -35.56
CA ASN A 468 -6.26 13.96 -36.58
C ASN A 468 -4.92 13.48 -36.06
N ALA A 469 -4.56 13.86 -34.81
CA ALA A 469 -3.33 13.42 -34.17
C ALA A 469 -3.26 11.89 -33.99
N ALA A 470 -4.32 11.26 -33.47
CA ALA A 470 -4.37 9.80 -33.30
C ALA A 470 -4.30 9.07 -34.66
N ASN A 471 -5.09 9.51 -35.64
CA ASN A 471 -5.11 8.90 -36.96
C ASN A 471 -3.79 9.11 -37.72
N TYR A 472 -3.08 10.21 -37.49
CA TYR A 472 -1.71 10.39 -37.98
C TYR A 472 -0.78 9.32 -37.45
N LEU A 473 -0.73 9.09 -36.14
CA LEU A 473 0.08 8.02 -35.56
C LEU A 473 -0.32 6.64 -36.11
N PHE A 474 -1.61 6.36 -36.25
CA PHE A 474 -2.08 5.10 -36.83
C PHE A 474 -1.74 4.94 -38.31
N SER A 475 -1.58 6.04 -39.05
CA SER A 475 -1.13 6.02 -40.45
C SER A 475 0.35 5.68 -40.59
N LEU A 476 1.19 6.06 -39.61
CA LEU A 476 2.62 5.72 -39.59
C LEU A 476 2.85 4.24 -39.27
N VAL A 477 2.04 3.69 -38.37
CA VAL A 477 2.19 2.30 -37.88
C VAL A 477 1.65 1.27 -38.88
N GLY A 478 0.62 1.60 -39.66
CA GLY A 478 0.07 0.75 -40.73
C GLY A 478 -0.67 -0.51 -40.27
N THR A 479 -0.32 -1.11 -39.14
CA THR A 479 -0.90 -2.36 -38.59
C THR A 479 -2.09 -2.13 -37.65
N VAL A 480 -2.45 -0.88 -37.38
CA VAL A 480 -3.56 -0.54 -36.47
C VAL A 480 -4.92 -0.88 -37.13
N PRO A 481 -5.76 -1.70 -36.47
CA PRO A 481 -7.08 -2.05 -36.99
C PRO A 481 -7.96 -0.86 -37.33
N GLN A 482 -8.72 -0.95 -38.42
CA GLN A 482 -9.53 0.16 -38.93
C GLN A 482 -10.59 0.64 -37.93
N HIS A 483 -11.13 -0.22 -37.07
CA HIS A 483 -12.11 0.16 -36.05
C HIS A 483 -11.55 1.03 -34.94
N LEU A 484 -10.21 1.08 -34.76
CA LEU A 484 -9.56 1.99 -33.81
C LEU A 484 -9.35 3.39 -34.38
N ARG A 485 -9.49 3.59 -35.70
CA ARG A 485 -9.38 4.91 -36.32
C ARG A 485 -10.58 5.76 -35.96
N LEU A 486 -10.31 6.96 -35.45
CA LEU A 486 -11.34 7.86 -34.95
C LEU A 486 -12.02 8.57 -36.12
N LYS A 487 -13.36 8.55 -36.15
CA LYS A 487 -14.16 9.29 -37.14
C LYS A 487 -14.61 10.65 -36.64
N SER A 488 -14.76 10.78 -35.33
CA SER A 488 -15.21 11.98 -34.64
C SER A 488 -14.58 12.04 -33.25
N PRO A 489 -14.54 13.22 -32.60
CA PRO A 489 -14.11 13.34 -31.22
C PRO A 489 -14.94 12.43 -30.31
N LEU A 490 -14.28 11.80 -29.36
CA LEU A 490 -14.91 10.92 -28.39
C LEU A 490 -15.69 11.75 -27.36
N ARG A 491 -16.89 11.25 -27.01
CA ARG A 491 -17.75 11.82 -25.97
C ARG A 491 -17.70 10.94 -24.72
N GLY A 492 -17.95 11.55 -23.56
CA GLY A 492 -17.94 10.86 -22.28
C GLY A 492 -16.56 10.85 -21.62
N ASN A 493 -16.32 9.84 -20.78
CA ASN A 493 -15.23 9.80 -19.83
C ASN A 493 -13.92 9.28 -20.46
N PRO A 494 -12.82 10.07 -20.48
CA PRO A 494 -11.52 9.62 -20.99
C PRO A 494 -10.95 8.44 -20.19
N VAL A 495 -10.04 7.68 -20.80
CA VAL A 495 -9.38 6.55 -20.11
C VAL A 495 -8.63 7.02 -18.85
N SER A 496 -8.77 6.27 -17.75
CA SER A 496 -8.12 6.60 -16.47
C SER A 496 -6.68 6.09 -16.42
N CYS A 497 -5.82 6.74 -15.61
CA CYS A 497 -4.45 6.29 -15.36
C CYS A 497 -4.39 4.85 -14.84
N VAL A 498 -5.37 4.45 -14.02
CA VAL A 498 -5.50 3.07 -13.52
C VAL A 498 -5.75 2.08 -14.66
N LYS A 499 -6.67 2.40 -15.58
CA LYS A 499 -6.95 1.55 -16.76
C LYS A 499 -5.74 1.47 -17.69
N ILE A 500 -4.99 2.56 -17.86
CA ILE A 500 -3.76 2.56 -18.64
C ILE A 500 -2.74 1.58 -18.05
N ARG A 501 -2.45 1.68 -16.74
CA ARG A 501 -1.48 0.79 -16.06
C ARG A 501 -1.89 -0.68 -16.10
N ALA A 502 -3.18 -0.97 -15.93
CA ALA A 502 -3.70 -2.33 -16.03
C ALA A 502 -3.58 -2.93 -17.45
N ARG A 503 -3.68 -2.09 -18.48
CA ARG A 503 -3.73 -2.51 -19.89
C ARG A 503 -2.36 -2.60 -20.56
N ILE A 504 -1.41 -1.75 -20.18
CA ILE A 504 -0.04 -1.76 -20.73
C ILE A 504 1.04 -1.79 -19.62
N PRO A 505 1.00 -2.74 -18.68
CA PRO A 505 1.90 -2.79 -17.54
C PRO A 505 3.38 -2.93 -17.95
N ALA A 506 3.66 -3.61 -19.07
CA ALA A 506 5.02 -3.75 -19.60
C ALA A 506 5.67 -2.42 -20.02
N VAL A 507 4.85 -1.42 -20.37
CA VAL A 507 5.30 -0.06 -20.69
C VAL A 507 5.36 0.79 -19.43
N THR A 508 4.28 0.83 -18.64
CA THR A 508 4.18 1.77 -17.51
C THR A 508 5.17 1.46 -16.39
N SER A 509 5.49 0.17 -16.19
CA SER A 509 6.44 -0.25 -15.15
C SER A 509 7.89 0.16 -15.40
N ARG A 510 8.25 0.47 -16.65
CA ARG A 510 9.59 0.94 -17.05
C ARG A 510 9.73 2.46 -17.04
N LEU A 511 8.63 3.17 -16.74
CA LEU A 511 8.55 4.62 -16.77
C LEU A 511 8.26 5.15 -15.36
N PRO A 512 8.62 6.40 -15.04
CA PRO A 512 8.28 7.03 -13.77
C PRO A 512 6.78 7.44 -13.70
N CYS A 513 5.87 6.52 -14.05
CA CYS A 513 4.43 6.77 -14.11
C CYS A 513 3.80 6.80 -12.72
N ASN A 514 3.79 8.00 -12.11
CA ASN A 514 3.15 8.26 -10.82
C ASN A 514 2.50 9.67 -10.76
N CYS A 515 1.74 10.03 -11.79
CA CYS A 515 1.17 11.38 -11.92
C CYS A 515 0.25 11.74 -10.73
N VAL A 516 0.44 12.94 -10.17
CA VAL A 516 -0.33 13.49 -9.06
C VAL A 516 -1.06 14.75 -9.52
N PHE A 517 -2.38 14.82 -9.29
CA PHE A 517 -3.24 15.93 -9.73
C PHE A 517 -3.86 16.63 -8.52
N THR A 518 -3.21 17.70 -8.03
CA THR A 518 -3.56 18.35 -6.76
C THR A 518 -4.82 19.23 -6.81
N GLN A 519 -5.27 19.65 -8.00
CA GLN A 519 -6.34 20.65 -8.17
C GLN A 519 -7.72 20.07 -8.51
N THR A 520 -7.89 18.74 -8.54
CA THR A 520 -9.10 18.10 -9.08
C THR A 520 -9.61 16.98 -8.18
N GLN A 521 -10.24 17.35 -7.06
CA GLN A 521 -10.63 16.41 -5.99
C GLN A 521 -11.72 15.41 -6.39
N ASP A 522 -12.63 15.79 -7.29
CA ASP A 522 -13.76 14.94 -7.71
C ASP A 522 -13.54 14.24 -9.06
N LEU A 523 -12.40 14.49 -9.71
CA LEU A 523 -12.08 13.88 -11.00
C LEU A 523 -11.18 12.66 -10.79
N TYR A 524 -11.53 11.56 -11.45
CA TYR A 524 -10.66 10.40 -11.45
C TYR A 524 -9.36 10.72 -12.22
N PRO A 525 -8.20 10.17 -11.82
CA PRO A 525 -6.94 10.43 -12.50
C PRO A 525 -6.98 10.00 -13.96
N THR A 526 -6.72 10.94 -14.87
CA THR A 526 -6.60 10.72 -16.32
C THR A 526 -5.49 11.63 -16.88
N PRO A 527 -4.73 11.21 -17.91
CA PRO A 527 -3.68 12.05 -18.48
C PRO A 527 -4.18 13.41 -18.97
N LEU A 528 -5.45 13.53 -19.32
CA LEU A 528 -6.03 14.81 -19.78
C LEU A 528 -6.03 15.90 -18.71
N LEU A 529 -5.88 15.54 -17.42
CA LEU A 529 -5.73 16.52 -16.33
C LEU A 529 -4.39 17.26 -16.37
N HIS A 530 -3.44 16.86 -17.21
CA HIS A 530 -2.23 17.65 -17.48
C HIS A 530 -2.49 18.83 -18.43
N VAL A 531 -3.63 18.85 -19.12
CA VAL A 531 -3.99 19.91 -20.08
C VAL A 531 -4.88 20.92 -19.39
N GLN A 532 -4.45 22.17 -19.34
CA GLN A 532 -5.25 23.25 -18.75
C GLN A 532 -6.52 23.51 -19.57
N PRO A 533 -7.67 23.85 -18.94
CA PRO A 533 -8.92 24.11 -19.65
C PRO A 533 -8.80 25.20 -20.74
N GLU A 534 -7.98 26.21 -20.50
CA GLU A 534 -7.72 27.32 -21.42
C GLU A 534 -7.07 26.85 -22.74
N ALA A 535 -6.18 25.85 -22.65
CA ALA A 535 -5.55 25.24 -23.81
C ALA A 535 -6.52 24.36 -24.62
N GLN A 536 -7.63 23.90 -24.03
CA GLN A 536 -8.63 23.05 -24.69
C GLN A 536 -9.65 23.85 -25.52
N SER A 537 -9.55 25.19 -25.54
CA SER A 537 -10.40 26.02 -26.39
C SER A 537 -10.22 25.59 -27.86
N PRO A 538 -11.32 25.45 -28.65
CA PRO A 538 -11.17 25.13 -30.06
C PRO A 538 -10.27 26.19 -30.69
N PRO A 539 -9.35 25.81 -31.60
CA PRO A 539 -8.66 26.83 -32.39
C PRO A 539 -9.74 27.74 -32.98
N GLY A 540 -9.48 29.06 -32.98
CA GLY A 540 -10.31 30.01 -33.71
C GLY A 540 -10.56 29.51 -35.15
N PRO A 541 -11.54 30.09 -35.86
CA PRO A 541 -11.92 29.65 -37.19
C PRO A 541 -10.65 29.38 -38.03
N PRO A 542 -10.59 28.24 -38.75
CA PRO A 542 -9.37 27.80 -39.41
C PRO A 542 -8.80 28.96 -40.22
N PRO A 543 -7.47 29.19 -40.22
CA PRO A 543 -6.87 30.25 -41.00
C PRO A 543 -7.32 30.05 -42.45
N SER A 544 -8.10 31.02 -42.92
CA SER A 544 -8.66 31.07 -44.25
C SER A 544 -7.54 31.50 -45.18
N GLY A 545 -6.79 30.52 -45.67
CA GLY A 545 -5.76 30.75 -46.67
C GLY A 545 -5.39 29.44 -47.34
N GLU A 546 -5.87 29.24 -48.57
CA GLU A 546 -5.48 28.14 -49.46
C GLU A 546 -3.94 28.02 -49.56
N LEU A 547 -3.25 29.15 -49.46
CA LEU A 547 -1.79 29.25 -49.40
C LEU A 547 -1.17 28.62 -48.14
N GLU A 548 -1.75 28.82 -46.95
CA GLU A 548 -1.19 28.25 -45.72
C GLU A 548 -1.32 26.72 -45.72
N ALA A 549 -2.41 26.19 -46.26
CA ALA A 549 -2.60 24.75 -46.45
C ALA A 549 -1.57 24.16 -47.44
N LEU A 550 -1.28 24.86 -48.53
CA LEU A 550 -0.24 24.47 -49.49
C LEU A 550 1.16 24.52 -48.88
N VAL A 551 1.48 25.57 -48.11
CA VAL A 551 2.78 25.71 -47.42
C VAL A 551 2.99 24.59 -46.39
N ARG A 552 1.99 24.29 -45.56
CA ARG A 552 2.07 23.17 -44.61
C ARG A 552 2.26 21.83 -45.32
N ARG A 553 1.59 21.63 -46.47
CA ARG A 553 1.75 20.43 -47.28
C ARG A 553 3.15 20.32 -47.89
N LEU A 554 3.74 21.43 -48.34
CA LEU A 554 5.10 21.46 -48.85
C LEU A 554 6.12 21.12 -47.76
N LEU A 555 6.02 21.76 -46.58
CA LEU A 555 6.92 21.48 -45.45
C LEU A 555 6.83 20.01 -44.99
N GLY A 556 5.63 19.42 -45.01
CA GLY A 556 5.44 18.00 -44.72
C GLY A 556 6.09 17.07 -45.74
N LEU A 557 6.04 17.43 -47.04
CA LEU A 557 6.72 16.68 -48.10
C LEU A 557 8.24 16.78 -47.98
N GLU A 558 8.78 17.97 -47.70
CA GLU A 558 10.21 18.20 -47.50
C GLU A 558 10.75 17.41 -46.29
N ALA A 559 10.03 17.43 -45.16
CA ALA A 559 10.41 16.65 -43.99
C ALA A 559 10.40 15.14 -44.28
N ARG A 560 9.43 14.66 -45.06
CA ARG A 560 9.34 13.25 -45.47
C ARG A 560 10.47 12.87 -46.44
N MET A 561 10.83 13.75 -47.37
CA MET A 561 11.99 13.55 -48.24
C MET A 561 13.28 13.47 -47.44
N ALA A 562 13.46 14.35 -46.45
CA ALA A 562 14.63 14.33 -45.58
C ALA A 562 14.71 13.05 -44.73
N ALA A 563 13.57 12.56 -44.21
CA ALA A 563 13.50 11.29 -43.50
C ALA A 563 13.85 10.10 -44.41
N LEU A 564 13.25 10.01 -45.59
CA LEU A 564 13.55 8.95 -46.56
C LEU A 564 15.02 8.96 -47.02
N ALA A 565 15.62 10.14 -47.14
CA ALA A 565 17.04 10.27 -47.46
C ALA A 565 17.95 9.72 -46.33
N ARG A 566 17.60 9.97 -45.06
CA ARG A 566 18.31 9.39 -43.91
C ARG A 566 18.16 7.88 -43.86
N ASP A 567 16.92 7.38 -43.96
CA ASP A 567 16.63 5.94 -43.97
C ASP A 567 17.40 5.24 -45.10
N SER A 568 17.44 5.84 -46.30
CA SER A 568 18.21 5.32 -47.43
C SER A 568 19.71 5.31 -47.18
N ALA A 569 20.25 6.34 -46.52
CA ALA A 569 21.67 6.42 -46.19
C ALA A 569 22.07 5.37 -45.13
N GLU A 570 21.24 5.16 -44.11
CA GLU A 570 21.45 4.12 -43.09
C GLU A 570 21.39 2.73 -43.69
N LEU A 571 20.38 2.44 -44.52
CA LEU A 571 20.27 1.18 -45.26
C LEU A 571 21.50 0.94 -46.15
N ARG A 572 21.97 1.97 -46.87
CA ARG A 572 23.19 1.87 -47.67
C ARG A 572 24.42 1.53 -46.83
N ARG A 573 24.58 2.16 -45.65
CA ARG A 573 25.67 1.83 -44.72
C ARG A 573 25.59 0.40 -44.20
N ALA A 574 24.40 -0.04 -43.77
CA ALA A 574 24.19 -1.40 -43.30
C ALA A 574 24.48 -2.45 -44.38
N ILE A 575 24.08 -2.17 -45.64
CA ILE A 575 24.41 -3.04 -46.78
C ILE A 575 25.92 -3.07 -47.03
N VAL A 576 26.62 -1.92 -46.94
CA VAL A 576 28.07 -1.87 -47.09
C VAL A 576 28.77 -2.67 -46.00
N GLU A 577 28.38 -2.50 -44.73
CA GLU A 577 28.93 -3.28 -43.61
C GLU A 577 28.66 -4.77 -43.77
N ARG A 578 27.47 -5.13 -44.24
CA ARG A 578 27.14 -6.54 -44.47
C ARG A 578 27.96 -7.13 -45.60
N LEU A 579 28.07 -6.44 -46.74
CA LEU A 579 28.88 -6.88 -47.88
C LEU A 579 30.38 -6.99 -47.55
N ARG A 580 30.89 -6.22 -46.58
CA ARG A 580 32.26 -6.39 -46.06
C ARG A 580 32.49 -7.72 -45.33
N LEU A 581 31.43 -8.32 -44.80
CA LEU A 581 31.48 -9.61 -44.09
C LEU A 581 31.24 -10.80 -45.01
N GLU A 582 30.77 -10.57 -46.24
CA GLU A 582 30.54 -11.61 -47.24
C GLU A 582 31.84 -11.91 -48.01
N THR A 583 32.03 -13.16 -48.44
CA THR A 583 33.25 -13.60 -49.16
C THR A 583 33.35 -13.08 -50.59
N GLN A 584 32.26 -12.54 -51.15
CA GLN A 584 32.21 -11.94 -52.48
C GLN A 584 31.80 -10.46 -52.36
N PRO A 585 32.42 -9.53 -53.12
CA PRO A 585 32.16 -8.10 -53.00
C PRO A 585 30.86 -7.64 -53.69
N PHE A 586 29.94 -8.57 -54.00
CA PHE A 586 28.66 -8.28 -54.62
C PHE A 586 27.58 -9.28 -54.17
N VAL A 587 26.31 -8.86 -54.24
CA VAL A 587 25.14 -9.71 -54.00
C VAL A 587 24.06 -9.40 -55.02
N GLU A 588 23.41 -10.44 -55.54
CA GLU A 588 22.27 -10.31 -56.45
C GLU A 588 20.97 -10.64 -55.71
N VAL A 589 20.05 -9.69 -55.69
CA VAL A 589 18.74 -9.85 -55.04
C VAL A 589 17.67 -9.28 -55.94
N ALA A 590 16.69 -10.10 -56.31
CA ALA A 590 15.50 -9.69 -57.06
C ALA A 590 15.78 -8.91 -58.37
N GLY A 591 16.79 -9.34 -59.15
CA GLY A 591 17.17 -8.71 -60.43
C GLY A 591 17.96 -7.40 -60.28
N VAL A 592 18.47 -7.11 -59.08
CA VAL A 592 19.35 -5.99 -58.78
C VAL A 592 20.69 -6.52 -58.26
N THR A 593 21.78 -6.10 -58.87
CA THR A 593 23.15 -6.43 -58.46
C THR A 593 23.68 -5.29 -57.60
N LEU A 594 24.03 -5.60 -56.36
CA LEU A 594 24.63 -4.67 -55.39
C LEU A 594 26.12 -4.99 -55.29
N ARG A 595 27.00 -4.03 -55.56
CA ARG A 595 28.46 -4.22 -55.53
C ARG A 595 29.14 -3.15 -54.69
N LEU A 596 30.19 -3.54 -53.96
CA LEU A 596 31.10 -2.60 -53.33
C LEU A 596 32.20 -2.17 -54.31
N GLU A 597 32.27 -0.87 -54.58
CA GLU A 597 33.40 -0.24 -55.27
C GLU A 597 34.18 0.64 -54.30
N THR A 598 35.46 0.35 -54.08
CA THR A 598 36.34 1.25 -53.32
C THR A 598 36.90 2.32 -54.25
N LYS A 599 36.58 3.59 -53.99
CA LYS A 599 37.19 4.75 -54.67
C LYS A 599 37.84 5.64 -53.63
N ASP A 600 39.11 6.00 -53.85
CA ASP A 600 39.90 6.86 -52.94
C ASP A 600 39.90 6.41 -51.47
N GLY A 601 39.88 5.09 -51.24
CA GLY A 601 39.86 4.49 -49.89
C GLY A 601 38.49 4.50 -49.19
N VAL A 602 37.42 4.90 -49.89
CA VAL A 602 36.04 4.86 -49.39
C VAL A 602 35.23 3.84 -50.19
N ASP A 603 34.56 2.93 -49.47
CA ASP A 603 33.68 1.94 -50.08
C ASP A 603 32.33 2.58 -50.46
N HIS A 604 31.97 2.49 -51.73
CA HIS A 604 30.71 2.96 -52.27
C HIS A 604 29.85 1.79 -52.73
N LEU A 605 28.57 1.81 -52.34
CA LEU A 605 27.59 0.84 -52.81
C LEU A 605 27.05 1.24 -54.20
N VAL A 606 27.38 0.44 -55.21
CA VAL A 606 26.85 0.54 -56.56
C VAL A 606 25.66 -0.40 -56.69
N ILE A 607 24.56 0.11 -57.25
CA ILE A 607 23.29 -0.60 -57.43
C ILE A 607 23.00 -0.65 -58.92
N GLU A 608 23.17 -1.80 -59.55
CA GLU A 608 22.88 -2.04 -60.96
C GLU A 608 21.55 -2.78 -61.07
N LYS A 609 20.61 -2.23 -61.83
CA LYS A 609 19.36 -2.91 -62.15
C LYS A 609 19.54 -3.62 -63.50
N ALA A 610 19.09 -4.87 -63.62
CA ALA A 610 19.08 -5.54 -64.91
C ALA A 610 18.32 -4.68 -65.95
N PRO A 611 18.81 -4.57 -67.20
CA PRO A 611 18.09 -3.84 -68.23
C PRO A 611 16.72 -4.47 -68.41
N THR A 612 15.67 -3.70 -68.15
CA THR A 612 14.32 -4.05 -68.57
C THR A 612 14.35 -4.13 -70.09
N HIS A 613 14.21 -5.34 -70.65
CA HIS A 613 13.84 -5.48 -72.06
C HIS A 613 12.51 -4.73 -72.22
N GLU A 614 12.55 -3.60 -72.93
CA GLU A 614 11.37 -2.82 -73.35
C GLU A 614 10.40 -3.66 -74.18
#